data_AF-A0A1B9YQH4-F1
#
_entry.id   AF-A0A1B9YQH4-F1
#
_cell.length_a   1.000
_cell.length_b   1.000
_cell.length_c   1.000
_cell.angle_alpha   90.00
_cell.angle_beta   90.00
_cell.angle_gamma   90.00
#
_symmetry.space_group_name_H-M   'P 1'
#
loop_
_entity.id
_entity.type
_entity.pdbx_description
1 polymer ?
#
loop_
_entity_poly.entity_id
_entity_poly.type
_entity_poly.pdbx_seq_one_letter_code
_entity_poly.pdbx_strand_id
1 'polypeptide(L)'
;MVGSLPAIRVAPSGPMPDYVEHEEGVTRVGALTAEAVVRDYEAAAKEIEAMGAELINAAKKCEAMTAEVHNAIAFMRDTAASYREEAKKIFKRIEECSIFTEQVRKTCETVKLKMIEGKP
;
A
#
# COMPACT_ATOMS: atom_id res chain seq x y z
N MET A 1 53.66 9.73 -12.35
CA MET A 1 52.39 9.29 -11.71
C MET A 1 52.59 9.44 -10.22
N VAL A 2 51.98 10.45 -9.60
CA VAL A 2 52.06 10.66 -8.15
C VAL A 2 50.99 9.77 -7.52
N GLY A 3 51.41 8.74 -6.78
CA GLY A 3 50.49 7.86 -6.06
C GLY A 3 49.76 8.67 -4.99
N SER A 4 48.44 8.73 -5.08
CA SER A 4 47.60 9.32 -4.04
C SER A 4 47.70 8.44 -2.80
N LEU A 5 48.23 8.99 -1.71
CA LEU A 5 48.26 8.32 -0.41
C LEU A 5 46.81 8.10 0.06
N PRO A 6 46.49 6.97 0.71
CA PRO A 6 45.18 6.78 1.31
C PRO A 6 44.93 7.89 2.33
N ALA A 7 43.79 8.59 2.17
CA ALA A 7 43.37 9.61 3.13
C ALA A 7 43.23 8.96 4.50
N ILE A 8 44.04 9.39 5.48
CA ILE A 8 43.80 9.11 6.88
C ILE A 8 42.40 9.65 7.17
N ARG A 9 41.44 8.75 7.38
CA ARG A 9 40.17 9.11 8.00
C ARG A 9 40.53 9.60 9.39
N VAL A 10 40.45 10.91 9.60
CA VAL A 10 40.57 11.50 10.93
C VAL A 10 39.53 10.79 11.80
N ALA A 11 39.99 10.07 12.83
CA ALA A 11 39.11 9.43 13.79
C ALA A 11 38.13 10.48 14.34
N PRO A 12 36.83 10.16 14.49
CA PRO A 12 35.87 11.12 15.02
C PRO A 12 36.36 11.62 16.37
N SER A 13 36.69 12.90 16.50
CA SER A 13 37.32 13.50 17.70
C SER A 13 36.32 13.82 18.81
N GLY A 14 35.25 13.03 18.93
CA GLY A 14 34.27 13.20 20.01
C GLY A 14 34.84 12.74 21.36
N PRO A 15 34.25 13.14 22.49
CA PRO A 15 34.58 12.52 23.78
C PRO A 15 34.33 11.01 23.70
N MET A 16 35.15 10.22 24.40
CA MET A 16 34.82 8.80 24.60
C MET A 16 33.53 8.68 25.40
N PRO A 17 32.73 7.62 25.20
CA PRO A 17 31.59 7.34 26.06
C PRO A 17 32.00 7.23 27.54
N ASP A 18 31.07 7.57 28.43
CA ASP A 18 31.31 7.64 29.88
C ASP A 18 31.74 6.29 30.50
N TYR A 19 31.46 5.17 29.82
CA TYR A 19 31.85 3.84 30.27
C TYR A 19 33.31 3.48 29.95
N VAL A 20 34.02 4.30 29.19
CA VAL A 20 35.41 4.03 28.78
C VAL A 20 36.36 4.54 29.86
N GLU A 21 36.91 3.59 30.60
CA GLU A 21 37.94 3.82 31.60
C GLU A 21 39.20 3.01 31.25
N HIS A 22 40.38 3.61 31.44
CA HIS A 22 41.66 2.93 31.19
C HIS A 22 42.27 2.44 32.49
N GLU A 23 42.73 1.20 32.51
CA GLU A 23 43.46 0.64 33.66
C GLU A 23 44.84 1.31 33.84
N GLU A 24 45.32 1.32 35.09
CA GLU A 24 46.65 1.85 35.40
C GLU A 24 47.75 1.02 34.71
N GLY A 25 48.73 1.69 34.10
CA GLY A 25 49.84 1.05 33.41
C GLY A 25 49.58 0.69 31.93
N VAL A 26 48.38 0.95 31.40
CA VAL A 26 48.10 0.82 29.96
C VAL A 26 48.99 1.77 29.16
N THR A 27 49.69 1.23 28.15
CA THR A 27 50.52 2.05 27.27
C THR A 27 49.66 3.04 26.47
N ARG A 28 50.22 4.19 26.12
CA ARG A 28 49.52 5.20 25.31
C ARG A 28 48.97 4.62 23.98
N VAL A 29 49.71 3.72 23.34
CA VAL A 29 49.26 3.06 22.11
C VAL A 29 48.08 2.13 22.41
N GLY A 30 48.16 1.34 23.49
CA GLY A 30 47.07 0.47 23.93
C GLY A 30 45.77 1.22 24.21
N ALA A 31 45.84 2.34 24.94
CA ALA A 31 44.70 3.20 25.21
C ALA A 31 44.05 3.73 23.91
N LEU A 32 44.86 4.27 22.99
CA LEU A 32 44.37 4.79 21.71
C LEU A 32 43.77 3.69 20.82
N THR A 33 44.35 2.49 20.80
CA THR A 33 43.79 1.36 20.05
C THR A 33 42.46 0.90 20.65
N ALA A 34 42.34 0.82 21.98
CA ALA A 34 41.10 0.46 22.64
C ALA A 34 39.99 1.51 22.36
N GLU A 35 40.33 2.80 22.45
CA GLU A 35 39.41 3.88 22.10
C GLU A 35 38.96 3.84 20.64
N ALA A 36 39.87 3.55 19.70
CA ALA A 36 39.53 3.42 18.29
C ALA A 36 38.51 2.31 18.06
N VAL A 37 38.72 1.14 18.69
CA VAL A 37 37.78 0.02 18.61
C VAL A 37 36.41 0.42 19.15
N VAL A 38 36.36 1.05 20.33
CA VAL A 38 35.09 1.51 20.92
C VAL A 38 34.37 2.49 20.01
N ARG A 39 35.08 3.45 19.40
CA ARG A 39 34.49 4.42 18.46
C ARG A 39 33.87 3.73 17.25
N ASP A 40 34.52 2.71 16.71
CA ASP A 40 34.00 1.96 15.56
C ASP A 40 32.71 1.19 15.93
N TYR A 41 32.66 0.57 17.11
CA TYR A 41 31.46 -0.10 17.59
C TYR A 41 30.32 0.89 17.89
N GLU A 42 30.61 2.04 18.50
CA GLU A 42 29.63 3.11 18.74
C GLU A 42 29.07 3.67 17.42
N ALA A 43 29.92 3.83 16.40
CA ALA A 43 29.48 4.25 15.08
C ALA A 43 28.54 3.20 14.46
N ALA A 44 28.91 1.92 14.50
CA ALA A 44 28.08 0.83 14.01
C ALA A 44 26.74 0.73 14.78
N ALA A 45 26.75 0.91 16.11
CA ALA A 45 25.54 0.92 16.92
C ALA A 45 24.58 2.03 16.49
N LYS A 46 25.09 3.25 16.26
CA LYS A 46 24.28 4.38 15.77
C LYS A 46 23.68 4.12 14.39
N GLU A 47 24.43 3.48 13.49
CA GLU A 47 23.91 3.09 12.18
C GLU A 47 22.80 2.04 12.30
N ILE A 48 22.93 1.06 13.21
CA ILE A 48 21.89 0.06 13.50
C ILE A 48 20.63 0.74 14.08
N GLU A 49 20.78 1.67 15.02
CA GLU A 49 19.66 2.43 15.58
C GLU A 49 18.93 3.24 14.50
N ALA A 50 19.69 3.91 13.62
CA ALA A 50 19.13 4.64 12.48
C ALA A 50 18.35 3.73 11.54
N MET A 51 18.91 2.56 11.21
CA MET A 51 18.23 1.54 10.41
C MET A 51 16.94 1.07 11.09
N GLY A 52 16.95 0.87 12.40
CA GLY A 52 15.76 0.53 13.19
C GLY A 52 14.66 1.59 13.08
N ALA A 53 15.02 2.87 13.16
CA ALA A 53 14.08 3.98 13.00
C ALA A 53 13.45 4.01 11.59
N GLU A 54 14.25 3.75 10.55
CA GLU A 54 13.76 3.64 9.17
C GLU A 54 12.79 2.47 8.99
N LEU A 55 13.10 1.30 9.56
CA LEU A 55 12.22 0.13 9.51
C LEU A 55 10.88 0.38 10.21
N ILE A 56 10.87 1.05 11.36
CA ILE A 56 9.63 1.44 12.05
C ILE A 56 8.79 2.37 11.18
N ASN A 57 9.42 3.34 10.50
CA ASN A 57 8.71 4.25 9.60
C ASN A 57 8.13 3.50 8.38
N ALA A 58 8.92 2.59 7.79
CA ALA A 58 8.45 1.73 6.70
C ALA A 58 7.25 0.87 7.13
N ALA A 59 7.30 0.25 8.32
CA ALA A 59 6.19 -0.54 8.84
C ALA A 59 4.90 0.29 8.98
N LYS A 60 4.98 1.50 9.55
CA LYS A 60 3.84 2.42 9.65
C LYS A 60 3.24 2.77 8.28
N LYS A 61 4.08 2.99 7.27
CA LYS A 61 3.63 3.25 5.90
C LYS A 61 2.93 2.04 5.30
N CYS A 62 3.45 0.83 5.52
CA CYS A 62 2.81 -0.40 5.07
C CYS A 62 1.44 -0.58 5.72
N GLU A 63 1.31 -0.36 7.03
CA GLU A 63 0.04 -0.43 7.75
C GLU A 63 -0.99 0.57 7.20
N ALA A 64 -0.58 1.82 6.97
CA ALA A 64 -1.44 2.84 6.38
C ALA A 64 -1.91 2.44 4.97
N MET A 65 -0.98 1.98 4.12
CA MET A 65 -1.30 1.52 2.77
C MET A 65 -2.26 0.33 2.79
N THR A 66 -2.09 -0.63 3.70
CA THR A 66 -3.01 -1.76 3.87
C THR A 66 -4.41 -1.28 4.25
N ALA A 67 -4.53 -0.31 5.17
CA ALA A 67 -5.82 0.26 5.54
C ALA A 67 -6.50 0.96 4.34
N GLU A 68 -5.76 1.72 3.54
CA GLU A 68 -6.28 2.37 2.33
C GLU A 68 -6.76 1.35 1.28
N VAL A 69 -6.00 0.28 1.07
CA VAL A 69 -6.40 -0.81 0.16
C VAL A 69 -7.69 -1.48 0.62
N HIS A 70 -7.86 -1.71 1.92
CA HIS A 70 -9.12 -2.25 2.46
C HIS A 70 -10.32 -1.33 2.18
N ASN A 71 -10.14 -0.02 2.34
CA ASN A 71 -11.18 0.97 2.03
C ASN A 71 -11.53 0.95 0.53
N ALA A 72 -10.53 0.88 -0.35
CA ALA A 72 -10.75 0.79 -1.80
C ALA A 72 -11.52 -0.49 -2.17
N ILE A 73 -11.19 -1.64 -1.56
CA ILE A 73 -11.90 -2.90 -1.77
C ILE A 73 -13.36 -2.79 -1.32
N ALA A 74 -13.63 -2.17 -0.16
CA ALA A 74 -14.99 -1.96 0.31
C ALA A 74 -15.79 -1.12 -0.69
N PHE A 75 -15.24 0.01 -1.14
CA PHE A 75 -15.86 0.86 -2.15
C PHE A 75 -16.15 0.13 -3.48
N MET A 76 -15.21 -0.70 -3.95
CA MET A 76 -15.40 -1.50 -5.16
C MET A 76 -16.53 -2.53 -4.99
N ARG A 77 -16.64 -3.16 -3.80
CA ARG A 77 -17.71 -4.12 -3.50
C ARG A 77 -19.08 -3.44 -3.50
N ASP A 78 -19.19 -2.29 -2.88
CA ASP A 78 -20.42 -1.50 -2.84
C ASP A 78 -20.82 -1.04 -4.24
N THR A 79 -19.86 -0.57 -5.03
CA THR A 79 -20.08 -0.21 -6.43
C THR A 79 -20.60 -1.41 -7.23
N ALA A 80 -19.93 -2.56 -7.14
CA ALA A 80 -20.38 -3.78 -7.83
C ALA A 80 -21.78 -4.23 -7.38
N ALA A 81 -22.11 -4.11 -6.09
CA ALA A 81 -23.45 -4.41 -5.58
C ALA A 81 -24.49 -3.47 -6.18
N SER A 82 -24.23 -2.16 -6.22
CA SER A 82 -25.11 -1.18 -6.84
C SER A 82 -25.37 -1.48 -8.32
N TYR A 83 -24.34 -1.83 -9.10
CA TYR A 83 -24.49 -2.21 -10.50
C TYR A 83 -25.36 -3.45 -10.67
N ARG A 84 -25.21 -4.46 -9.81
CA ARG A 84 -26.05 -5.67 -9.84
C ARG A 84 -27.52 -5.35 -9.56
N GLU A 85 -27.80 -4.47 -8.59
CA GLU A 85 -29.17 -4.05 -8.30
C GLU A 85 -29.79 -3.26 -9.44
N GLU A 86 -29.03 -2.34 -10.05
CA GLU A 86 -29.52 -1.58 -11.19
C GLU A 86 -29.78 -2.48 -12.41
N ALA A 87 -28.91 -3.46 -12.66
CA ALA A 87 -29.10 -4.45 -13.72
C ALA A 87 -30.40 -5.25 -13.52
N LYS A 88 -30.74 -5.65 -12.29
CA LYS A 88 -32.01 -6.32 -11.98
C LYS A 88 -33.22 -5.46 -12.31
N LYS A 89 -33.19 -4.16 -11.99
CA LYS A 89 -34.28 -3.23 -12.30
C LYS A 89 -34.48 -3.09 -13.81
N ILE A 90 -33.39 -2.91 -14.55
CA ILE A 90 -33.44 -2.77 -16.02
C ILE A 90 -33.96 -4.06 -16.65
N PHE A 91 -33.45 -5.22 -16.21
CA PHE A 91 -33.93 -6.53 -16.66
C PHE A 91 -35.46 -6.65 -16.52
N LYS A 92 -35.98 -6.36 -15.33
CA LYS A 92 -37.44 -6.43 -15.07
C LYS A 92 -38.22 -5.49 -15.99
N ARG A 93 -37.75 -4.26 -16.19
CA ARG A 93 -38.39 -3.31 -17.11
C ARG A 93 -38.41 -3.82 -18.56
N ILE A 94 -37.35 -4.48 -19.01
CA ILE A 94 -37.30 -5.07 -20.36
C ILE A 94 -38.34 -6.18 -20.49
N GLU A 95 -38.43 -7.08 -19.50
CA GLU A 95 -39.44 -8.15 -19.50
C GLU A 95 -40.87 -7.59 -19.51
N GLU A 96 -41.17 -6.62 -18.64
CA GLU A 96 -42.48 -5.96 -18.58
C GLU A 96 -42.85 -5.30 -19.91
N CYS A 97 -41.93 -4.56 -20.52
CA CYS A 97 -42.13 -3.96 -21.84
C CYS A 97 -42.37 -5.02 -22.91
N SER A 98 -41.61 -6.12 -22.91
CA SER A 98 -41.76 -7.21 -23.87
C SER A 98 -43.13 -7.88 -23.77
N ILE A 99 -43.58 -8.19 -22.54
CA ILE A 99 -44.91 -8.75 -22.29
C ILE A 99 -46.00 -7.79 -22.78
N PHE A 100 -45.86 -6.49 -22.46
CA PHE A 100 -46.82 -5.49 -22.87
C PHE A 100 -46.91 -5.37 -24.40
N THR A 101 -45.78 -5.34 -25.11
CA THR A 101 -45.74 -5.33 -26.58
C THR A 101 -46.43 -6.56 -27.16
N GLU A 102 -46.23 -7.74 -26.56
CA GLU A 102 -46.89 -8.98 -26.99
C GLU A 102 -48.41 -8.94 -26.80
N GLN A 103 -48.88 -8.37 -25.68
CA GLN A 103 -50.31 -8.18 -25.43
C GLN A 103 -50.95 -7.22 -26.44
N VAL A 104 -50.27 -6.13 -26.78
CA VAL A 104 -50.71 -5.19 -27.82
C VAL A 104 -50.81 -5.90 -29.16
N ARG A 105 -49.81 -6.70 -29.55
CA ARG A 105 -49.83 -7.49 -30.79
C ARG A 105 -51.06 -8.39 -30.87
N LYS A 106 -51.29 -9.22 -29.85
CA LYS A 106 -52.46 -10.14 -29.79
C LYS A 106 -53.79 -9.41 -29.85
N THR A 107 -53.89 -8.26 -29.18
CA THR A 107 -55.10 -7.43 -29.18
C THR A 107 -55.36 -6.88 -30.59
N CYS A 108 -54.33 -6.34 -31.25
CA CYS A 108 -54.42 -5.85 -32.63
C CYS A 108 -54.82 -6.97 -33.61
N GLU A 109 -54.24 -8.18 -33.47
CA GLU A 109 -54.61 -9.34 -34.28
C GLU A 109 -56.08 -9.73 -34.07
N THR A 110 -56.55 -9.75 -32.82
CA THR A 110 -57.95 -10.05 -32.49
C THR A 110 -58.91 -9.05 -33.12
N VAL A 111 -58.61 -7.74 -33.03
CA VAL A 111 -59.43 -6.69 -33.65
C VAL A 111 -59.44 -6.85 -35.18
N LYS A 112 -58.27 -7.10 -35.78
CA LYS A 112 -58.14 -7.31 -37.23
C LYS A 112 -59.01 -8.48 -37.71
N LEU A 113 -58.99 -9.63 -37.01
CA LEU A 113 -59.80 -10.79 -37.37
C LEU A 113 -61.30 -10.46 -37.34
N LYS A 114 -61.78 -9.79 -36.29
CA LYS A 114 -63.19 -9.35 -36.20
C LYS A 114 -63.60 -8.45 -37.36
N MET A 115 -62.72 -7.58 -37.84
CA MET A 115 -63.00 -6.71 -38.99
C MET A 115 -63.06 -7.47 -40.32
N ILE A 116 -62.35 -8.60 -40.44
CA ILE A 116 -62.36 -9.45 -41.64
C ILE A 116 -63.58 -10.38 -41.61
N GLU A 117 -63.89 -10.97 -40.46
CA GLU A 117 -65.02 -11.89 -40.26
C GLU A 117 -66.37 -11.17 -40.21
N GLY A 118 -66.40 -9.90 -39.78
CA GLY A 118 -67.60 -9.07 -39.71
C GLY A 118 -68.00 -8.37 -41.01
N LYS A 119 -67.38 -8.72 -42.15
CA LYS A 119 -67.86 -8.28 -43.48
C LYS A 119 -68.97 -9.23 -43.96
N PRO A 120 -70.12 -8.73 -44.47
CA PRO A 120 -71.01 -9.54 -45.29
C PRO A 120 -70.31 -10.01 -46.58
#